data_AF-A0A1C2HKE2-F1
#
_entry.id   AF-A0A1C2HKE2-F1
#
_cell.length_a   1.000
_cell.length_b   1.000
_cell.length_c   1.000
_cell.angle_alpha   90.00
_cell.angle_beta   90.00
_cell.angle_gamma   90.00
#
_symmetry.space_group_name_H-M   'P 1'
#
loop_
_entity.id
_entity.type
_entity.pdbx_description
1 polymer ?
#
loop_
_entity_poly.entity_id
_entity_poly.type
_entity_poly.pdbx_seq_one_letter_code
_entity_poly.pdbx_strand_id
1 'polypeptide(L)'
;MPKDADKLFVYPFSAGVRFDRPRVMTWPVDWWLRSEMRLLGQKQVRAVAFDLFCIAQGEDPVGTLPTDERLLARLVGETLEQWQRLMWQDLHPLTGWELCRCEGAGVLYYHPKCLEIAQEAHSGHGAA
;
A
#
# COMPACT_ATOMS: atom_id res chain seq x y z
N MET A 1 -17.23 14.98 4.11
CA MET A 1 -16.79 13.68 4.67
C MET A 1 -17.73 12.62 4.14
N PRO A 2 -17.25 11.55 3.46
CA PRO A 2 -18.13 10.54 2.89
C PRO A 2 -18.92 9.84 4.00
N LYS A 3 -20.22 9.64 3.80
CA LYS A 3 -21.16 9.09 4.80
C LYS A 3 -20.96 7.60 5.15
N ASP A 4 -19.91 6.96 4.64
CA ASP A 4 -19.65 5.53 4.82
C ASP A 4 -18.32 5.22 5.55
N ALA A 5 -17.64 6.24 6.09
CA ALA A 5 -16.37 6.06 6.80
C ALA A 5 -16.47 5.11 8.01
N ASP A 6 -17.63 5.02 8.65
CA ASP A 6 -17.86 4.16 9.82
C ASP A 6 -17.95 2.66 9.47
N LYS A 7 -18.05 2.31 8.17
CA LYS A 7 -18.07 0.91 7.70
C LYS A 7 -16.71 0.43 7.21
N LEU A 8 -15.71 1.31 7.15
CA LEU A 8 -14.40 0.94 6.66
C LEU A 8 -13.67 0.04 7.66
N PHE A 9 -12.87 -0.88 7.13
CA PHE A 9 -11.95 -1.70 7.91
C PHE A 9 -11.07 -0.80 8.80
N VAL A 10 -11.00 -1.10 10.09
CA VAL A 10 -10.15 -0.36 11.03
C VAL A 10 -8.75 -0.91 10.94
N TYR A 11 -7.82 -0.09 10.46
CA TYR A 11 -6.43 -0.49 10.32
C TYR A 11 -5.80 -0.70 11.71
N PRO A 12 -5.06 -1.80 11.93
CA PRO A 12 -4.62 -2.18 13.29
C PRO A 12 -3.42 -1.39 13.81
N PHE A 13 -2.72 -0.65 12.94
CA PHE A 13 -1.60 0.21 13.33
C PHE A 13 -2.06 1.67 13.31
N SER A 14 -2.03 2.36 14.46
CA SER A 14 -2.29 3.80 14.55
C SER A 14 -1.12 4.60 13.99
N ALA A 15 -1.38 5.84 13.59
CA ALA A 15 -0.33 6.78 13.17
C ALA A 15 0.67 7.05 14.31
N GLY A 16 1.95 7.21 13.98
CA GLY A 16 3.03 7.48 14.92
C GLY A 16 3.65 6.25 15.57
N VAL A 17 3.13 5.04 15.29
CA VAL A 17 3.74 3.78 15.75
C VAL A 17 5.06 3.57 15.02
N ARG A 18 6.17 3.68 15.76
CA ARG A 18 7.51 3.42 15.25
C ARG A 18 7.87 1.95 15.40
N PHE A 19 8.51 1.41 14.37
CA PHE A 19 9.15 0.11 14.41
C PHE A 19 10.61 0.32 14.83
N ASP A 20 11.05 -0.32 15.91
CA ASP A 20 12.34 -0.05 16.57
C ASP A 20 13.59 -0.52 15.80
N ARG A 21 13.43 -1.16 14.63
CA ARG A 21 14.53 -1.74 13.84
C ARG A 21 14.62 -1.15 12.41
N PRO A 22 15.80 -1.23 11.75
CA PRO A 22 15.94 -0.86 10.35
C PRO A 22 14.93 -1.66 9.50
N ARG A 23 14.17 -0.95 8.65
CA ARG A 23 13.15 -1.59 7.81
C ARG A 23 13.82 -2.41 6.71
N VAL A 24 13.88 -3.72 6.90
CA VAL A 24 14.16 -4.68 5.82
C VAL A 24 12.81 -5.17 5.32
N MET A 25 12.50 -4.92 4.04
CA MET A 25 11.30 -5.46 3.43
C MET A 25 11.53 -6.93 3.08
N THR A 26 10.92 -7.83 3.85
CA THR A 26 10.74 -9.22 3.43
C THR A 26 9.67 -9.24 2.35
N TRP A 27 10.07 -9.53 1.11
CA TRP A 27 9.15 -9.54 -0.03
C TRP A 27 8.64 -10.96 -0.32
N PRO A 28 7.32 -11.21 -0.34
CA PRO A 28 6.73 -12.51 -0.66
C PRO A 28 6.79 -12.77 -2.17
N VAL A 29 7.99 -13.14 -2.66
CA VAL A 29 8.30 -13.31 -4.09
C VAL A 29 7.35 -14.30 -4.78
N ASP A 30 7.07 -15.45 -4.16
CA ASP A 30 6.21 -16.49 -4.77
C ASP A 30 4.78 -16.01 -5.00
N TRP A 31 4.23 -15.27 -4.03
CA TRP A 31 2.91 -14.64 -4.18
C TRP A 31 2.95 -13.62 -5.31
N TRP A 32 3.96 -12.74 -5.32
CA TRP A 32 4.08 -11.70 -6.35
C TRP A 32 4.17 -12.29 -7.75
N LEU A 33 5.02 -13.29 -7.95
CA LEU A 33 5.22 -13.94 -9.26
C LEU A 33 3.98 -14.67 -9.78
N ARG A 34 3.05 -15.02 -8.90
CA ARG A 34 1.78 -15.69 -9.23
C ARG A 34 0.57 -14.74 -9.26
N SER A 35 0.75 -13.48 -8.86
CA SER A 35 -0.33 -12.50 -8.82
C SER A 35 -0.82 -12.13 -10.22
N GLU A 36 -2.11 -11.79 -10.32
CA GLU A 36 -2.70 -11.30 -11.57
C GLU A 36 -1.98 -10.06 -12.10
N MET A 37 -1.68 -9.09 -11.21
CA MET A 37 -0.89 -7.91 -11.53
C MET A 37 0.44 -8.26 -12.22
N ARG A 38 1.18 -9.24 -11.69
CA ARG A 38 2.48 -9.62 -12.25
C ARG A 38 2.38 -10.37 -13.58
N LEU A 39 1.35 -11.19 -13.74
CA LEU A 39 1.16 -12.06 -14.91
C LEU A 39 0.52 -11.32 -16.09
N LEU A 40 -0.49 -10.50 -15.83
CA LEU A 40 -1.33 -9.86 -16.86
C LEU A 40 -1.10 -8.35 -16.97
N GLY A 41 -0.57 -7.71 -15.93
CA GLY A 41 -0.36 -6.25 -15.92
C GLY A 41 0.65 -5.79 -16.96
N GLN A 42 0.37 -4.64 -17.59
CA GLN A 42 1.30 -3.96 -18.49
C GLN A 42 2.58 -3.57 -17.76
N LYS A 43 3.72 -3.52 -18.47
CA LYS A 43 5.04 -3.29 -17.86
C LYS A 43 5.09 -2.06 -16.95
N GLN A 44 4.56 -0.92 -17.40
CA GLN A 44 4.54 0.31 -16.61
C GLN A 44 3.63 0.20 -15.39
N VAL A 45 2.42 -0.35 -15.54
CA VAL A 45 1.51 -0.58 -14.41
C VAL A 45 2.18 -1.45 -13.34
N ARG A 46 2.86 -2.53 -13.74
CA ARG A 46 3.57 -3.41 -12.81
C ARG A 46 4.71 -2.71 -12.08
N ALA A 47 5.44 -1.82 -12.76
CA ALA A 47 6.51 -1.05 -12.13
C ALA A 47 5.92 -0.14 -11.05
N VAL A 48 4.91 0.66 -11.41
CA VAL A 48 4.24 1.57 -10.46
C VAL A 48 3.56 0.81 -9.32
N ALA A 49 2.89 -0.31 -9.60
CA ALA A 49 2.29 -1.16 -8.56
C ALA A 49 3.35 -1.67 -7.56
N PHE A 50 4.50 -2.12 -8.06
CA PHE A 50 5.60 -2.59 -7.21
C PHE A 50 6.21 -1.44 -6.38
N ASP A 51 6.36 -0.25 -6.96
CA ASP A 51 6.83 0.93 -6.24
C ASP A 51 5.88 1.28 -5.10
N LEU A 52 4.56 1.24 -5.32
CA LEU A 52 3.55 1.46 -4.28
C LEU A 52 3.68 0.47 -3.11
N PHE A 53 3.94 -0.81 -3.39
CA PHE A 53 4.22 -1.79 -2.34
C PHE A 53 5.45 -1.43 -1.51
N CYS A 54 6.52 -0.96 -2.16
CA CYS A 54 7.75 -0.54 -1.48
C CYS A 54 7.53 0.74 -0.65
N ILE A 55 6.86 1.73 -1.23
CA ILE A 55 6.55 3.02 -0.60
C ILE A 55 5.72 2.80 0.66
N ALA A 56 4.68 1.97 0.60
CA ALA A 56 3.82 1.69 1.74
C ALA A 56 4.58 1.14 2.96
N GLN A 57 5.70 0.44 2.77
CA GLN A 57 6.54 -0.02 3.89
C GLN A 57 7.21 1.13 4.65
N GLY A 58 7.38 2.29 4.02
CA GLY A 58 7.97 3.50 4.60
C GLY A 58 6.96 4.48 5.18
N GLU A 59 5.67 4.34 4.86
CA GLU A 59 4.61 5.24 5.31
C GLU A 59 4.31 5.09 6.81
N ASP A 60 3.57 6.08 7.32
CA ASP A 60 3.04 6.12 8.68
C ASP A 60 1.53 6.39 8.62
N PRO A 61 0.68 5.38 8.85
CA PRO A 61 0.99 4.03 9.32
C PRO A 61 1.67 3.13 8.28
N VAL A 62 2.47 2.17 8.75
CA VAL A 62 3.13 1.20 7.87
C VAL A 62 2.13 0.37 7.06
N GLY A 63 2.49 0.08 5.82
CA GLY A 63 1.69 -0.74 4.91
C GLY A 63 0.49 -0.01 4.30
N THR A 64 0.41 1.31 4.47
CA THR A 64 -0.68 2.14 3.93
C THR A 64 -0.18 3.15 2.90
N LEU A 65 -1.11 3.77 2.18
CA LEU A 65 -0.85 4.85 1.23
C LEU A 65 -1.88 5.98 1.37
N PRO A 66 -1.53 7.23 1.03
CA PRO A 66 -2.49 8.32 0.97
C PRO A 66 -3.54 8.10 -0.11
N THR A 67 -4.72 8.71 0.03
CA THR A 67 -5.80 8.63 -0.97
C THR A 67 -5.79 9.79 -1.98
N ASP A 68 -4.95 10.81 -1.78
CA ASP A 68 -4.84 11.94 -2.71
C ASP A 68 -3.99 11.53 -3.93
N GLU A 69 -4.59 11.52 -5.12
CA GLU A 69 -3.92 11.17 -6.38
C GLU A 69 -2.68 12.03 -6.67
N ARG A 70 -2.65 13.29 -6.24
CA ARG A 70 -1.50 14.18 -6.43
C ARG A 70 -0.30 13.69 -5.62
N LEU A 71 -0.55 13.22 -4.39
CA LEU A 71 0.47 12.63 -3.55
C LEU A 71 0.92 11.29 -4.11
N LEU A 72 -0.01 10.43 -4.51
CA LEU A 72 0.30 9.14 -5.11
C LEU A 72 1.15 9.27 -6.37
N ALA A 73 0.77 10.13 -7.31
CA ALA A 73 1.54 10.42 -8.51
C ALA A 73 2.97 10.88 -8.16
N ARG A 74 3.09 11.78 -7.18
CA ARG A 74 4.39 12.30 -6.76
C ARG A 74 5.26 11.22 -6.09
N LEU A 75 4.67 10.35 -5.28
CA LEU A 75 5.36 9.26 -4.59
C LEU A 75 5.97 8.26 -5.57
N VAL A 76 5.26 7.94 -6.66
CA VAL A 76 5.75 7.03 -7.71
C VAL A 76 6.54 7.74 -8.82
N GLY A 77 6.80 9.04 -8.69
CA GLY A 77 7.61 9.80 -9.63
C GLY A 77 6.92 10.11 -10.97
N GLU A 78 5.59 10.01 -11.04
CA GLU A 78 4.80 10.27 -12.24
C GLU A 78 4.15 11.67 -12.20
N THR A 79 3.76 12.19 -13.36
CA THR A 79 2.86 13.36 -13.41
C THR A 79 1.43 12.94 -13.05
N LEU A 80 0.59 13.88 -12.61
CA LEU A 80 -0.82 13.58 -12.32
C LEU A 80 -1.56 13.03 -13.55
N GLU A 81 -1.28 13.59 -14.73
CA GLU A 81 -1.85 13.12 -16.00
C GLU A 81 -1.44 11.66 -16.28
N GLN A 82 -0.16 11.34 -16.11
CA GLN A 82 0.33 9.99 -16.35
C GLN A 82 -0.23 9.00 -15.32
N TRP A 83 -0.34 9.40 -14.05
CA TRP A 83 -1.02 8.62 -13.02
C TRP A 83 -2.45 8.29 -13.41
N GLN A 84 -3.23 9.28 -13.84
CA GLN A 84 -4.63 9.08 -14.24
C GLN A 84 -4.76 8.14 -15.45
N ARG A 85 -3.84 8.22 -16.41
CA ARG A 85 -3.79 7.28 -17.56
C ARG A 85 -3.51 5.84 -17.12
N LEU A 86 -2.66 5.63 -16.12
CA LEU A 86 -2.40 4.32 -15.54
C LEU A 86 -3.61 3.79 -14.76
N MET A 87 -4.33 4.68 -14.09
CA MET A 87 -5.55 4.36 -13.35
C MET A 87 -6.74 3.98 -14.24
N TRP A 88 -6.72 4.32 -15.53
CA TRP A 88 -7.75 3.92 -16.50
C TRP A 88 -7.60 2.50 -17.07
N GLN A 89 -6.52 1.80 -16.73
CA GLN A 89 -6.33 0.42 -17.17
C GLN A 89 -7.22 -0.53 -16.35
N ASP A 90 -7.68 -1.64 -16.94
CA ASP A 90 -8.45 -2.66 -16.22
C ASP A 90 -7.67 -3.20 -15.00
N LEU A 91 -6.39 -3.52 -15.23
CA LEU A 91 -5.40 -3.71 -14.18
C LEU A 91 -4.59 -2.42 -14.05
N HIS A 92 -4.73 -1.75 -12.92
CA HIS A 92 -4.15 -0.45 -12.62
C HIS A 92 -3.28 -0.51 -11.35
N PRO A 93 -2.44 0.50 -11.05
CA PRO A 93 -1.48 0.41 -9.95
C PRO A 93 -2.09 0.11 -8.57
N LEU A 94 -3.31 0.57 -8.33
CA LEU A 94 -4.06 0.33 -7.09
C LEU A 94 -4.98 -0.92 -7.13
N THR A 95 -4.87 -1.80 -8.12
CA THR A 95 -5.66 -3.05 -8.11
C THR A 95 -5.32 -3.89 -6.87
N GLY A 96 -6.35 -4.28 -6.11
CA GLY A 96 -6.21 -5.01 -4.84
C GLY A 96 -5.97 -4.13 -3.61
N TRP A 97 -5.86 -2.82 -3.78
CA TRP A 97 -5.84 -1.87 -2.66
C TRP A 97 -7.27 -1.51 -2.26
N GLU A 98 -7.50 -1.41 -0.95
CA GLU A 98 -8.79 -1.11 -0.35
C GLU A 98 -8.68 0.08 0.59
N LEU A 99 -9.81 0.74 0.87
CA LEU A 99 -9.85 1.83 1.84
C LEU A 99 -9.99 1.29 3.26
N CYS A 100 -9.22 1.85 4.17
CA CYS A 100 -9.31 1.61 5.60
C CYS A 100 -9.44 2.93 6.37
N ARG A 101 -9.92 2.85 7.60
CA ARG A 101 -9.84 3.93 8.58
C ARG A 101 -8.69 3.63 9.52
N CYS A 102 -7.76 4.58 9.63
CA CYS A 102 -6.69 4.55 10.60
C CYS A 102 -6.91 5.62 11.69
N GLU A 103 -6.70 5.23 12.94
CA GLU A 103 -6.63 6.17 14.05
C GLU A 103 -5.43 7.12 13.87
N GLY A 104 -5.66 8.42 14.02
CA GLY A 104 -4.62 9.45 13.88
C GLY A 104 -4.28 9.87 12.44
N ALA A 105 -4.67 9.12 11.41
CA ALA A 105 -4.38 9.44 10.00
C ALA A 105 -5.62 9.55 9.08
N GLY A 106 -6.80 9.12 9.54
CA GLY A 106 -8.03 9.24 8.76
C GLY A 106 -8.24 8.07 7.79
N VAL A 107 -8.62 8.34 6.55
CA VAL A 107 -8.88 7.30 5.54
C VAL A 107 -7.65 7.14 4.64
N LEU A 108 -7.18 5.91 4.50
CA LEU A 108 -5.98 5.55 3.73
C LEU A 108 -6.26 4.33 2.86
N TYR A 109 -5.43 4.12 1.83
CA TYR A 109 -5.39 2.82 1.16
C TYR A 109 -4.53 1.84 1.96
N TYR A 110 -4.95 0.58 2.00
CA TYR A 110 -4.11 -0.54 2.44
C TYR A 110 -4.26 -1.70 1.44
N HIS A 111 -3.25 -2.56 1.39
CA HIS A 111 -3.34 -3.82 0.67
C HIS A 111 -3.23 -4.96 1.69
N PRO A 112 -4.06 -6.02 1.62
CA PRO A 112 -4.00 -7.14 2.57
C PRO A 112 -2.59 -7.74 2.73
N LYS A 113 -1.84 -7.84 1.63
CA LYS A 113 -0.44 -8.30 1.67
C LYS A 113 0.53 -7.33 2.37
N CYS A 114 0.32 -6.01 2.25
CA CYS A 114 1.12 -5.04 3.02
C CYS A 114 0.84 -5.17 4.52
N LEU A 115 -0.43 -5.38 4.88
CA LEU A 115 -0.81 -5.60 6.27
C LEU A 115 -0.18 -6.87 6.83
N GLU A 116 -0.22 -7.98 6.10
CA GLU A 116 0.46 -9.24 6.48
C GLU A 116 1.96 -9.02 6.74
N ILE A 117 2.68 -8.38 5.80
CA ILE A 117 4.11 -8.07 5.95
C ILE A 117 4.35 -7.19 7.20
N ALA A 118 3.52 -6.17 7.43
CA ALA A 118 3.64 -5.29 8.58
C ALA A 118 3.37 -6.03 9.90
N GLN A 119 2.40 -6.94 9.93
CA GLN A 119 2.10 -7.79 11.09
C GLN A 119 3.22 -8.78 11.39
N GLU A 120 3.82 -9.39 10.37
CA GLU A 120 4.99 -10.27 10.52
C GLU A 120 6.20 -9.49 11.06
N ALA A 121 6.48 -8.31 10.51
CA ALA A 121 7.54 -7.43 10.98
C ALA A 121 7.32 -6.96 12.43
N HIS A 122 6.06 -6.71 12.80
CA HIS A 122 5.70 -6.38 14.18
C HIS A 122 5.85 -7.59 15.12
N SER A 123 5.33 -8.76 14.73
CA SER A 123 5.29 -9.97 15.56
C SER A 123 6.65 -10.67 15.70
N GLY A 124 7.55 -10.51 14.73
CA GLY A 124 8.93 -10.98 14.78
C GLY A 124 9.76 -10.37 15.93
N HIS A 125 9.19 -9.46 16.72
CA HIS A 125 9.74 -8.97 17.99
C HIS A 125 9.64 -9.99 19.15
N GLY A 126 9.11 -11.20 18.95
CA GLY A 126 8.97 -12.23 19.98
C GLY A 126 9.92 -13.44 19.91
N ALA A 127 10.80 -13.55 18.91
CA ALA A 127 11.68 -14.71 18.75
C ALA A 127 13.05 -14.33 18.16
N ALA A 128 13.92 -13.79 19.01
CA ALA A 128 15.39 -13.92 18.96
C ALA A 128 16.01 -13.21 20.16
#